data_AF-A0A7Y9LT76-F1
#
_entry.id   AF-A0A7Y9LT76-F1
#
_cell.length_a   1.000
_cell.length_b   1.000
_cell.length_c   1.000
_cell.angle_alpha   90.00
_cell.angle_beta   90.00
_cell.angle_gamma   90.00
#
_symmetry.space_group_name_H-M   'P 1'
#
loop_
_entity.id
_entity.type
_entity.pdbx_description
1 polymer ?
#
loop_
_entity_poly.entity_id
_entity_poly.type
_entity_poly.pdbx_seq_one_letter_code
_entity_poly.pdbx_strand_id
1 'polypeptide(L)'
;METNEMQDHDIQQLADAIRERRQELGQITSPRMDNLRSIADVLQIPLTNLLAESRVMRGSDLPTLQPYLRTKFKDMPEGAVREIEAHFRDVAARHGININTGPAPGEDE
;
A
#
# COMPACT_ATOMS: atom_id res chain seq x y z
N MET A 1 -16.78 -50.48 -5.44
CA MET A 1 -16.02 -49.22 -5.52
C MET A 1 -17.00 -48.13 -5.17
N GLU A 2 -17.00 -47.70 -3.91
CA GLU A 2 -17.82 -46.59 -3.46
C GLU A 2 -16.95 -45.35 -3.65
N THR A 3 -17.29 -44.54 -4.65
CA THR A 3 -16.64 -43.24 -4.86
C THR A 3 -17.02 -42.38 -3.66
N ASN A 4 -16.04 -42.14 -2.78
CA ASN A 4 -16.18 -41.23 -1.65
C ASN A 4 -16.45 -39.83 -2.21
N GLU A 5 -17.72 -39.44 -2.31
CA GLU A 5 -18.13 -38.09 -2.67
C GLU A 5 -17.67 -37.16 -1.55
N MET A 6 -16.61 -36.42 -1.84
CA MET A 6 -16.07 -35.43 -0.94
C MET A 6 -17.14 -34.36 -0.70
N GLN A 7 -17.53 -34.16 0.56
CA GLN A 7 -18.57 -33.20 0.91
C GLN A 7 -18.11 -31.78 0.55
N ASP A 8 -19.06 -30.92 0.19
CA ASP A 8 -18.82 -29.53 -0.25
C ASP A 8 -17.98 -28.72 0.77
N HIS A 9 -18.17 -29.00 2.06
CA HIS A 9 -17.37 -28.44 3.15
C HIS A 9 -15.89 -28.85 3.08
N ASP A 10 -15.57 -30.11 2.75
CA ASP A 10 -14.20 -30.61 2.67
C ASP A 10 -13.45 -30.04 1.46
N ILE A 11 -14.17 -29.86 0.35
CA ILE A 11 -13.65 -29.17 -0.84
C ILE A 11 -13.30 -27.73 -0.50
N GLN A 12 -14.17 -27.04 0.25
CA GLN A 12 -13.95 -25.66 0.65
C GLN A 12 -12.74 -25.51 1.59
N GLN A 13 -12.59 -26.41 2.57
CA GLN A 13 -11.43 -26.43 3.47
C GLN A 13 -10.12 -26.67 2.71
N LEU A 14 -10.12 -27.59 1.74
CA LEU A 14 -8.94 -27.87 0.92
C LEU A 14 -8.58 -26.65 0.05
N ALA A 15 -9.58 -25.97 -0.51
CA ALA A 15 -9.38 -24.78 -1.32
C ALA A 15 -8.78 -23.61 -0.52
N ASP A 16 -9.24 -23.41 0.71
CA ASP A 16 -8.71 -22.36 1.60
C ASP A 16 -7.27 -22.65 2.02
N ALA A 17 -6.95 -23.90 2.40
CA ALA A 17 -5.58 -24.31 2.72
C ALA A 17 -4.60 -24.17 1.54
N ILE A 18 -5.05 -24.49 0.32
CA ILE A 18 -4.24 -24.27 -0.90
C ILE A 18 -4.00 -22.78 -1.12
N ARG A 19 -5.01 -21.94 -0.89
CA ARG A 19 -4.90 -20.49 -1.07
C ARG A 19 -3.95 -19.85 -0.05
N GLU A 20 -4.04 -20.24 1.21
CA GLU A 20 -3.13 -19.81 2.28
C GLU A 20 -1.68 -20.16 1.92
N ARG A 21 -1.41 -21.41 1.57
CA ARG A 21 -0.07 -21.86 1.17
C ARG A 21 0.47 -21.10 -0.04
N ARG A 22 -0.38 -20.81 -1.03
CA ARG A 22 0.01 -19.99 -2.18
C ARG A 22 0.31 -18.55 -1.78
N GLN A 23 -0.39 -18.00 -0.78
CA GLN A 23 -0.10 -16.68 -0.23
C GLN A 23 1.26 -16.66 0.49
N GLU A 24 1.53 -17.65 1.35
CA GLU A 24 2.82 -17.81 2.05
C GLU A 24 3.99 -17.95 1.09
N LEU A 25 3.81 -18.70 0.00
CA LEU A 25 4.83 -18.90 -1.04
C LEU A 25 4.94 -17.72 -2.02
N GLY A 26 4.18 -16.64 -1.83
CA GLY A 26 4.17 -15.49 -2.74
C GLY A 26 3.64 -15.80 -4.15
N GLN A 27 2.91 -16.90 -4.30
CA GLN A 27 2.34 -17.39 -5.57
C GLN A 27 0.96 -16.78 -5.88
N ILE A 28 0.47 -15.88 -5.01
CA ILE A 28 -0.65 -14.99 -5.30
C ILE A 28 -0.07 -13.67 -5.77
N THR A 29 -0.15 -13.43 -7.08
CA THR A 29 0.37 -12.24 -7.75
C THR A 29 -0.43 -10.96 -7.50
N SER A 30 -1.64 -11.08 -6.95
CA SER A 30 -2.50 -9.93 -6.60
C SER A 30 -3.33 -10.25 -5.34
N PRO A 31 -2.73 -10.16 -4.13
CA PRO A 31 -3.46 -10.35 -2.89
C PRO A 31 -4.59 -9.31 -2.77
N ARG A 32 -5.74 -9.73 -2.21
CA ARG A 32 -6.84 -8.79 -1.94
C ARG A 32 -6.40 -7.78 -0.89
N MET A 33 -6.86 -6.53 -1.02
CA MET A 33 -6.53 -5.45 -0.10
C MET A 33 -6.92 -5.77 1.36
N ASP A 34 -8.06 -6.44 1.57
CA ASP A 34 -8.49 -6.85 2.91
C ASP A 34 -7.50 -7.81 3.57
N ASN A 35 -6.94 -8.77 2.80
CA ASN A 35 -5.91 -9.69 3.30
C ASN A 35 -4.63 -8.93 3.70
N LEU A 36 -4.20 -7.97 2.88
CA LEU A 36 -3.02 -7.15 3.18
C LEU A 36 -3.25 -6.30 4.43
N ARG A 37 -4.47 -5.77 4.61
CA ARG A 37 -4.84 -5.02 5.81
C ARG A 37 -4.80 -5.91 7.05
N SER A 38 -5.39 -7.11 7.01
CA SER A 38 -5.31 -8.05 8.13
C SER A 38 -3.89 -8.46 8.47
N ILE A 39 -3.02 -8.67 7.46
CA ILE A 39 -1.59 -8.93 7.69
C ILE A 39 -0.91 -7.73 8.37
N ALA A 40 -1.14 -6.52 7.88
CA ALA A 40 -0.58 -5.31 8.48
C ALA A 40 -1.03 -5.13 9.94
N ASP A 41 -2.30 -5.43 10.23
CA ASP A 41 -2.85 -5.37 11.59
C ASP A 41 -2.20 -6.42 12.50
N VAL A 42 -2.03 -7.67 12.05
CA VAL A 42 -1.34 -8.72 12.83
C VAL A 42 0.12 -8.37 13.08
N LEU A 43 0.81 -7.83 12.07
CA LEU A 43 2.21 -7.43 12.16
C LEU A 43 2.42 -6.08 12.87
N GLN A 44 1.33 -5.36 13.21
CA GLN A 44 1.36 -4.05 13.85
C GLN A 44 2.21 -3.02 13.07
N ILE A 45 2.16 -3.08 11.74
CA ILE A 45 2.83 -2.12 10.86
C ILE A 45 1.80 -1.30 10.08
N PRO A 46 2.10 -0.04 9.69
CA PRO A 46 1.22 0.70 8.80
C PRO A 46 1.02 -0.06 7.47
N LEU A 47 -0.24 -0.18 7.02
CA LEU A 47 -0.55 -0.82 5.74
C LEU A 47 0.25 -0.21 4.57
N THR A 48 0.48 1.11 4.59
CA THR A 48 1.31 1.80 3.59
C THR A 48 2.74 1.29 3.55
N ASN A 49 3.30 0.88 4.68
CA ASN A 49 4.65 0.32 4.75
C ASN A 49 4.66 -1.09 4.16
N LEU A 50 3.68 -1.92 4.51
CA LEU A 50 3.52 -3.25 3.91
C LEU A 50 3.37 -3.14 2.39
N LEU A 51 2.58 -2.18 1.91
CA LEU A 51 2.38 -1.96 0.48
C LEU A 51 3.63 -1.42 -0.23
N ALA A 52 4.41 -0.54 0.40
CA ALA A 52 5.64 -0.02 -0.17
C ALA A 52 6.75 -1.07 -0.27
N GLU A 53 6.83 -1.99 0.71
CA GLU A 53 7.74 -3.14 0.66
C GLU A 53 7.26 -4.23 -0.30
N SER A 54 5.95 -4.31 -0.51
CA SER A 54 5.37 -5.18 -1.53
C SER A 54 5.61 -4.57 -2.92
N ARG A 55 5.85 -5.42 -3.93
CA ARG A 55 5.92 -4.97 -5.33
C ARG A 55 4.56 -4.48 -5.89
N VAL A 56 3.55 -4.32 -5.03
CA VAL A 56 2.17 -3.95 -5.40
C VAL A 56 2.05 -2.46 -5.63
N MET A 57 2.75 -1.61 -4.88
CA MET A 57 2.77 -0.17 -5.11
C MET A 57 3.97 0.24 -5.96
N ARG A 58 3.71 1.04 -6.99
CA ARG A 58 4.73 1.80 -7.70
C ARG A 58 4.98 3.10 -6.94
N GLY A 59 6.17 3.69 -7.09
CA GLY A 59 6.47 4.99 -6.46
C GLY A 59 5.50 6.11 -6.86
N SER A 60 4.89 6.02 -8.05
CA SER A 60 3.83 6.91 -8.54
C SER A 60 2.51 6.80 -7.77
N ASP A 61 2.29 5.70 -7.06
CA ASP A 61 1.05 5.43 -6.33
C ASP A 61 1.09 6.05 -4.92
N LEU A 62 2.24 6.60 -4.50
CA LEU A 62 2.38 7.30 -3.23
C LEU A 62 1.75 8.69 -3.30
N PRO A 63 1.01 9.11 -2.26
CA PRO A 63 0.48 10.47 -2.21
C PRO A 63 1.63 11.48 -2.18
N THR A 64 1.44 12.62 -2.85
CA THR A 64 2.33 13.76 -2.67
C THR A 64 2.28 14.24 -1.21
N LEU A 65 3.34 14.94 -0.77
CA LEU A 65 3.55 15.27 0.64
C LEU A 65 2.39 16.10 1.22
N GLN A 66 1.86 17.07 0.46
CA GLN A 66 0.79 17.96 0.93
C GLN A 66 -0.54 17.21 1.21
N PRO A 67 -1.11 16.41 0.30
CA PRO A 67 -2.27 15.55 0.58
C PRO A 67 -2.07 14.61 1.77
N TYR A 68 -0.86 14.06 1.95
CA TYR A 68 -0.53 13.19 3.08
C TYR A 68 -0.60 13.96 4.40
N LEU A 69 0.09 15.10 4.50
CA LEU A 69 0.13 15.92 5.70
C LEU A 69 -1.27 16.41 6.11
N ARG A 70 -2.06 16.88 5.15
CA ARG A 70 -3.44 17.32 5.40
C ARG A 70 -4.34 16.18 5.91
N THR A 71 -4.17 14.97 5.38
CA THR A 71 -4.97 13.81 5.79
C THR A 71 -4.57 13.31 7.18
N LYS A 72 -3.26 13.20 7.46
CA LYS A 72 -2.73 12.63 8.70
C LYS A 72 -2.75 13.63 9.86
N PHE A 73 -2.50 14.90 9.58
CA PHE A 73 -2.42 15.98 10.56
C PHE A 73 -3.48 17.04 10.27
N LYS A 74 -4.74 16.67 10.47
CA LYS A 74 -5.90 17.50 10.12
C LYS A 74 -5.90 18.89 10.78
N ASP A 75 -5.31 18.99 11.97
CA ASP A 75 -5.25 20.22 12.75
C ASP A 75 -3.99 21.06 12.47
N MET A 76 -3.15 20.64 11.51
CA MET A 76 -1.94 21.37 11.14
C MET A 76 -2.29 22.64 10.33
N PRO A 77 -1.80 23.82 10.74
CA PRO A 77 -2.01 25.05 9.98
C PRO A 77 -1.42 24.96 8.57
N GLU A 78 -2.09 25.54 7.57
CA GLU A 78 -1.59 25.54 6.18
C GLU A 78 -0.18 26.12 6.04
N GLY A 79 0.15 27.15 6.83
CA GLY A 79 1.48 27.76 6.84
C GLY A 79 2.57 26.75 7.22
N ALA A 80 2.31 25.89 8.22
CA ALA A 80 3.25 24.85 8.63
C ALA A 80 3.40 23.76 7.56
N VAL A 81 2.31 23.39 6.87
CA VAL A 81 2.37 22.45 5.74
C VAL A 81 3.28 22.99 4.63
N ARG A 82 3.13 24.28 4.27
CA ARG A 82 3.96 24.93 3.24
C ARG A 82 5.42 25.03 3.66
N GLU A 83 5.69 25.28 4.94
CA GLU A 83 7.05 25.32 5.49
C GLU A 83 7.75 23.97 5.37
N ILE A 84 7.09 22.88 5.78
CA ILE A 84 7.60 21.51 5.67
C ILE A 84 7.92 21.18 4.21
N GLU A 85 7.00 21.52 3.30
CA GLU A 85 7.16 21.27 1.88
C GLU A 85 8.36 22.02 1.31
N ALA A 86 8.51 23.31 1.62
CA ALA A 86 9.65 24.11 1.19
C ALA A 86 10.99 23.54 1.69
N HIS A 87 11.04 23.13 2.96
CA HIS A 87 12.23 22.52 3.54
C HIS A 87 12.59 21.19 2.86
N PHE A 88 11.57 20.36 2.58
CA PHE A 88 11.78 19.11 1.85
C PHE A 88 12.36 19.35 0.45
N ARG A 89 11.91 20.38 -0.27
CA ARG A 89 12.50 20.73 -1.58
C ARG A 89 13.97 21.10 -1.50
N ASP A 90 14.32 21.91 -0.52
CA ASP A 90 15.70 22.35 -0.33
C ASP A 90 16.63 21.15 -0.06
N VAL A 91 16.22 20.25 0.84
CA VAL A 91 16.96 19.01 1.13
C VAL A 91 17.07 18.15 -0.13
N ALA A 92 15.96 17.92 -0.84
CA ALA A 92 15.95 17.10 -2.04
C ALA A 92 16.90 17.67 -3.12
N ALA A 93 16.85 18.99 -3.36
CA ALA A 93 17.73 19.67 -4.31
C ALA A 93 19.21 19.51 -3.94
N ARG A 94 19.58 19.63 -2.66
CA ARG A 94 20.95 19.39 -2.18
C ARG A 94 21.48 17.99 -2.45
N HIS A 95 20.58 17.00 -2.54
CA HIS A 95 20.91 15.61 -2.84
C HIS A 95 20.64 15.21 -4.29
N GLY A 96 20.31 16.16 -5.18
CA GLY A 96 20.02 15.89 -6.59
C GLY A 96 18.73 15.12 -6.83
N ILE A 97 17.81 15.10 -5.86
CA ILE A 97 16.52 14.43 -5.96
C ILE A 97 15.50 15.41 -6.55
N ASN A 98 14.91 15.06 -7.69
CA ASN A 98 13.82 15.84 -8.27
C ASN A 98 12.49 15.38 -7.69
N ILE A 99 11.90 16.23 -6.87
CA ILE A 99 10.60 16.03 -6.20
C ILE A 99 9.42 16.60 -6.99
N ASN A 100 9.67 17.32 -8.09
CA ASN A 100 8.64 17.92 -8.95
C ASN A 100 8.09 16.92 -9.98
N THR A 101 8.23 15.61 -9.77
CA THR A 101 7.59 14.57 -10.57
C THR A 101 6.15 14.29 -10.11
N GLY A 102 5.41 15.34 -9.75
CA GLY A 102 3.94 15.32 -9.74
C GLY A 102 3.41 15.75 -11.11
N PRO A 103 2.12 15.57 -11.39
CA PRO A 103 1.51 16.11 -12.62
C PRO A 103 1.84 17.59 -12.74
N ALA A 104 2.17 18.04 -13.96
CA ALA A 104 2.43 19.45 -14.19
C ALA A 104 1.15 20.27 -13.91
N PRO A 105 1.26 21.55 -13.52
CA PRO A 105 0.08 22.41 -13.41
C PRO A 105 -0.69 22.42 -14.74
N GLY A 106 -1.90 21.85 -14.75
CA GLY A 106 -2.78 21.76 -15.93
C GLY A 106 -3.06 20.36 -16.48
N GLU A 107 -2.59 19.28 -15.83
CA GLU A 107 -2.92 17.89 -16.23
C GLU A 107 -4.14 17.28 -15.49
N ASP A 108 -4.83 18.07 -14.66
CA ASP A 108 -6.09 17.72 -13.97
C ASP A 108 -7.31 18.44 -14.61
N GLU A 109 -7.35 18.55 -15.94
CA GLU A 109 -8.56 18.92 -16.69
C GLU A 109 -9.17 17.72 -17.43
#